data_AF-A0A1D7UUW7-F1
#
_entry.id   AF-A0A1D7UUW7-F1
#
_cell.length_a   1.000
_cell.length_b   1.000
_cell.length_c   1.000
_cell.angle_alpha   90.00
_cell.angle_beta   90.00
_cell.angle_gamma   90.00
#
_symmetry.space_group_name_H-M   'P 1'
#
loop_
_entity.id
_entity.type
_entity.pdbx_description
1 polymer ?
#
loop_
_entity_poly.entity_id
_entity_poly.type
_entity_poly.pdbx_seq_one_letter_code
_entity_poly.pdbx_strand_id
1 'polypeptide(L)'
;MVEHKGYKTKDENSKIKMCERESIFRFARVVLFFCITFPFQFCLMDDPKGGVLLFSLFRDTDNATIATDSSSSSVPAATIHSIVIEPSTTPGEYVGGTIQFRAYHYINGVKNSEITENVDWTSSDASVLSISNSPGTKGLATKAAIGSSDVEIQPTGGLIALLPATFTNPKATATIAAVPDTTQPTITSFTPVNGSSGFTPLVTFAIDLYFSEPMDTSLSPVLNIEDRIATSTFVSIPGFGQTHSWVSNTHLNINLSPLPDNFSFRWTLSSSSLKDLAGNSLNSNYSATSGTLSELSNNPLSDTGQTGCWDTSGNPVACAGSGMDASILWQTPTATLSGPNINPGFPNDPITFHGLTNRSWASCVNGQVWSGSDCTGSGSSNTYGALTATWAEAVQRCRDYNNRNSGAGYAGKDGWRLPTIKELQSLFDYSYFADDYLIHPTFFPNTIEGNTNYWSSTIRASSANKNKAFKVNIYAGKTQNVDKSSAMYHYCVTSE
;
A
#
# COMPACT_ATOMS: atom_id res chain seq x y z
N MET A 1 -16.05 20.95 49.13
CA MET A 1 -15.64 19.76 48.34
C MET A 1 -14.31 20.14 47.71
N VAL A 2 -13.19 19.90 48.44
CA VAL A 2 -12.47 18.60 48.51
C VAL A 2 -11.72 18.40 47.18
N GLU A 3 -10.48 18.90 47.04
CA GLU A 3 -9.20 18.35 47.55
C GLU A 3 -8.73 17.12 46.74
N HIS A 4 -7.46 16.79 46.56
CA HIS A 4 -6.16 17.16 47.17
C HIS A 4 -5.18 17.60 46.03
N LYS A 5 -3.86 17.86 46.13
CA LYS A 5 -2.80 18.05 47.16
C LYS A 5 -1.74 18.99 46.50
N GLY A 6 -0.59 19.39 47.04
CA GLY A 6 0.15 19.06 48.27
C GLY A 6 1.66 19.12 48.06
N TYR A 7 2.23 20.33 48.19
CA TYR A 7 3.58 20.73 48.65
C TYR A 7 4.74 19.70 48.69
N LYS A 8 5.93 19.94 48.10
CA LYS A 8 6.99 20.96 48.38
C LYS A 8 7.69 20.86 49.76
N THR A 9 8.99 20.56 49.72
CA THR A 9 10.06 21.02 50.65
C THR A 9 11.27 21.40 49.77
N LYS A 10 11.75 22.66 49.76
CA LYS A 10 12.64 23.34 50.73
C LYS A 10 14.03 22.69 50.81
N ASP A 11 15.16 23.41 50.73
CA ASP A 11 15.48 24.86 50.67
C ASP A 11 16.54 25.12 49.57
N GLU A 12 16.58 26.21 48.81
CA GLU A 12 17.00 27.60 49.15
C GLU A 12 18.42 27.69 49.78
N ASN A 13 19.33 28.60 49.40
CA ASN A 13 19.35 29.64 48.34
C ASN A 13 20.84 30.06 48.07
N SER A 14 21.28 30.22 46.81
CA SER A 14 21.58 31.51 46.13
C SER A 14 22.81 32.31 46.67
N LYS A 15 23.76 32.89 45.92
CA LYS A 15 23.97 33.32 44.50
C LYS A 15 25.52 33.29 44.23
N ILE A 16 26.10 33.42 43.03
CA ILE A 16 26.14 34.63 42.16
C ILE A 16 26.62 34.27 40.73
N LYS A 17 25.82 34.74 39.74
CA LYS A 17 26.08 35.11 38.33
C LYS A 17 26.91 34.23 37.37
N MET A 18 26.24 33.89 36.27
CA MET A 18 26.76 33.46 34.98
C MET A 18 27.73 34.47 34.33
N CYS A 19 28.57 33.97 33.44
CA CYS A 19 29.07 34.68 32.26
C CYS A 19 28.78 33.79 31.04
N GLU A 20 27.97 34.26 30.08
CA GLU A 20 27.62 33.50 28.87
C GLU A 20 28.62 33.79 27.74
N ARG A 21 28.98 32.76 26.96
CA ARG A 21 28.75 32.80 25.51
C ARG A 21 28.71 31.41 24.86
N GLU A 22 27.96 31.34 23.77
CA GLU A 22 27.58 30.15 23.00
C GLU A 22 28.80 29.51 22.28
N SER A 23 28.83 28.21 21.99
CA SER A 23 28.04 27.65 20.88
C SER A 23 28.09 26.11 20.74
N ILE A 24 26.90 25.53 20.63
CA ILE A 24 26.47 24.46 19.70
C ILE A 24 27.41 23.25 19.47
N PHE A 25 27.03 22.09 20.01
CA PHE A 25 26.97 20.83 19.24
C PHE A 25 25.78 19.97 19.71
N ARG A 26 25.12 19.27 18.78
CA ARG A 26 23.86 18.53 19.04
C ARG A 26 24.07 17.06 19.39
N PHE A 27 23.23 16.60 20.31
CA PHE A 27 22.87 15.21 20.65
C PHE A 27 23.02 14.16 19.53
N ALA A 28 23.63 13.03 19.90
CA ALA A 28 23.19 11.70 19.49
C ALA A 28 22.91 10.86 20.77
N ARG A 29 21.84 10.06 20.76
CA ARG A 29 21.34 9.36 21.96
C ARG A 29 22.08 8.04 22.18
N VAL A 30 22.49 7.77 23.42
CA VAL A 30 22.91 6.45 23.89
C VAL A 30 21.68 5.61 24.20
N VAL A 31 21.63 4.39 23.66
CA VAL A 31 20.67 3.35 24.05
C VAL A 31 21.41 2.36 24.96
N LEU A 32 20.90 2.13 26.18
CA LEU A 32 21.43 1.08 27.06
C LEU A 32 20.96 -0.31 26.58
N PHE A 33 21.89 -1.26 26.57
CA PHE A 33 21.59 -2.66 26.86
C PHE A 33 22.63 -3.22 27.85
N PHE A 34 22.18 -3.92 28.87
CA PHE A 34 23.01 -4.53 29.91
C PHE A 34 23.63 -5.84 29.42
N CYS A 35 24.95 -6.04 29.62
CA CYS A 35 25.52 -7.39 29.72
C CYS A 35 26.83 -7.45 30.55
N ILE A 36 26.70 -7.86 31.81
CA ILE A 36 27.54 -8.82 32.56
C ILE A 36 29.09 -8.62 32.59
N THR A 37 29.54 -7.98 33.68
CA THR A 37 30.77 -8.20 34.49
C THR A 37 32.16 -8.44 33.85
N PHE A 38 33.07 -7.45 34.00
CA PHE A 38 34.31 -7.54 34.81
C PHE A 38 34.98 -6.13 34.90
N PRO A 39 35.51 -5.68 36.07
CA PRO A 39 35.99 -4.30 36.21
C PRO A 39 37.52 -4.17 36.14
N PHE A 40 38.06 -3.86 34.95
CA PHE A 40 39.32 -3.13 34.82
C PHE A 40 39.16 -2.04 33.76
N GLN A 41 38.94 -0.81 34.23
CA GLN A 41 38.71 0.36 33.40
C GLN A 41 40.06 1.03 33.07
N PHE A 42 40.65 0.68 31.92
CA PHE A 42 41.79 1.40 31.38
C PHE A 42 41.32 2.72 30.76
N CYS A 43 41.69 3.85 31.37
CA CYS A 43 41.66 5.14 30.70
C CYS A 43 42.95 5.34 29.91
N LEU A 44 42.88 5.22 28.59
CA LEU A 44 43.89 5.78 27.69
C LEU A 44 43.51 7.25 27.45
N MET A 45 44.41 8.16 27.81
CA MET A 45 44.39 9.55 27.35
C MET A 45 45.61 9.75 26.46
N ASP A 46 45.40 10.25 25.25
CA ASP A 46 46.49 10.67 24.38
C ASP A 46 47.15 11.93 24.96
N ASP A 47 48.45 11.84 25.25
CA ASP A 47 49.33 13.00 25.47
C ASP A 47 50.11 13.27 24.17
N PRO A 48 50.04 14.47 23.55
CA PRO A 48 50.68 14.75 22.26
C PRO A 48 52.21 14.68 22.20
N LYS A 49 52.91 14.27 23.27
CA LYS A 49 54.38 14.11 23.31
C LYS A 49 54.79 12.83 24.03
N GLY A 50 54.95 11.76 23.24
CA GLY A 50 55.12 10.40 23.75
C GLY A 50 56.28 10.20 24.74
N GLY A 51 55.95 9.58 25.87
CA GLY A 51 56.88 9.01 26.84
C GLY A 51 56.13 8.09 27.79
N VAL A 52 56.36 6.78 27.71
CA VAL A 52 55.66 5.80 28.56
C VAL A 52 56.40 5.65 29.89
N LEU A 53 55.83 6.22 30.96
CA LEU A 53 56.29 5.99 32.33
C LEU A 53 55.60 4.75 32.92
N LEU A 54 56.34 3.64 33.06
CA LEU A 54 55.87 2.50 33.86
C LEU A 54 55.96 2.85 35.35
N PHE A 55 54.82 3.12 35.98
CA PHE A 55 54.69 3.08 37.44
C PHE A 55 54.22 1.69 37.88
N SER A 56 55.16 0.83 38.27
CA SER A 56 54.84 -0.37 39.04
C SER A 56 54.61 0.02 40.51
N LEU A 57 53.39 -0.19 41.02
CA LEU A 57 53.05 0.03 42.42
C LEU A 57 53.70 -1.04 43.32
N PHE A 58 54.91 -0.79 43.78
CA PHE A 58 55.45 -1.49 44.95
C PHE A 58 54.91 -0.84 46.23
N ARG A 59 54.50 -1.67 47.19
CA ARG A 59 54.12 -1.19 48.53
C ARG A 59 55.38 -0.78 49.28
N ASP A 60 55.30 0.38 49.92
CA ASP A 60 56.40 0.97 50.67
C ASP A 60 56.53 0.32 52.05
N THR A 61 57.72 -0.21 52.35
CA THR A 61 58.19 -0.52 53.71
C THR A 61 59.71 -0.34 53.78
N ASP A 62 60.11 0.72 54.48
CA ASP A 62 61.41 0.93 55.13
C ASP A 62 62.71 0.86 54.28
N ASN A 63 63.10 2.05 53.82
CA ASN A 63 64.40 2.66 54.16
C ASN A 63 65.69 1.86 53.82
N ALA A 64 66.07 1.83 52.54
CA ALA A 64 67.43 1.49 52.11
C ALA A 64 67.89 2.35 50.92
N THR A 65 69.12 2.88 51.00
CA THR A 65 69.75 3.72 49.98
C THR A 65 69.99 2.93 48.69
N ILE A 66 69.31 3.28 47.59
CA ILE A 66 69.58 2.70 46.27
C ILE A 66 70.84 3.35 45.70
N ALA A 67 71.93 2.59 45.64
CA ALA A 67 73.13 2.97 44.91
C ALA A 67 72.85 2.94 43.40
N THR A 68 73.19 4.02 42.69
CA THR A 68 73.07 4.11 41.24
C THR A 68 74.24 3.39 40.55
N ASP A 69 74.16 2.08 40.41
CA ASP A 69 75.00 1.34 39.45
C ASP A 69 74.30 1.32 38.09
N SER A 70 74.50 2.40 37.31
CA SER A 70 73.93 2.56 35.98
C SER A 70 74.80 1.85 34.93
N SER A 71 74.78 0.52 34.94
CA SER A 71 75.40 -0.34 33.92
C SER A 71 74.35 -1.10 33.09
N SER A 72 73.24 -0.44 32.75
CA SER A 72 72.27 -0.95 31.78
C SER A 72 72.85 -0.94 30.37
N SER A 73 73.40 -2.08 29.94
CA SER A 73 73.70 -2.31 28.53
C SER A 73 72.41 -2.25 27.72
N SER A 74 72.22 -1.18 26.94
CA SER A 74 71.06 -1.05 26.07
C SER A 74 71.18 -2.01 24.89
N VAL A 75 70.52 -3.16 24.99
CA VAL A 75 70.21 -4.00 23.83
C VAL A 75 69.53 -3.09 22.79
N PRO A 76 70.06 -2.96 21.56
CA PRO A 76 69.41 -2.16 20.53
C PRO A 76 67.99 -2.69 20.30
N ALA A 77 66.98 -1.82 20.44
CA ALA A 77 65.60 -2.22 20.20
C ALA A 77 65.49 -2.76 18.77
N ALA A 78 64.97 -3.99 18.62
CA ALA A 78 64.86 -4.63 17.32
C ALA A 78 63.93 -3.81 16.41
N THR A 79 64.43 -3.44 15.23
CA THR A 79 63.66 -2.71 14.23
C THR A 79 62.57 -3.60 13.66
N ILE A 80 61.30 -3.19 13.80
CA ILE A 80 60.14 -3.95 13.32
C ILE A 80 59.76 -3.43 11.93
N HIS A 81 59.74 -4.33 10.95
CA HIS A 81 59.31 -4.05 9.58
C HIS A 81 57.95 -4.69 9.30
N SER A 82 57.06 -3.94 8.63
CA SER A 82 55.76 -4.45 8.16
C SER A 82 55.35 -3.80 6.83
N ILE A 83 54.34 -4.36 6.17
CA ILE A 83 53.79 -3.84 4.91
C ILE A 83 52.27 -3.72 5.05
N VAL A 84 51.71 -2.63 4.54
CA VAL A 84 50.26 -2.37 4.50
C VAL A 84 49.82 -2.16 3.05
N ILE A 85 48.67 -2.72 2.67
CA ILE A 85 48.00 -2.44 1.40
C ILE A 85 46.94 -1.37 1.63
N GLU A 86 46.96 -0.31 0.82
CA GLU A 86 45.94 0.76 0.82
C GLU A 86 45.33 0.89 -0.60
N PRO A 87 44.00 0.96 -0.76
CA PRO A 87 43.39 1.35 -2.02
C PRO A 87 43.57 2.86 -2.26
N SER A 88 43.81 3.28 -3.50
CA SER A 88 44.02 4.69 -3.87
C SER A 88 42.74 5.53 -3.92
N THR A 89 41.57 4.89 -3.78
CA THR A 89 40.24 5.51 -3.67
C THR A 89 39.46 4.85 -2.54
N THR A 90 38.41 5.53 -2.05
CA THR A 90 37.51 4.97 -1.03
C THR A 90 36.80 3.70 -1.54
N PRO A 91 36.72 2.62 -0.73
CA PRO A 91 36.02 1.40 -1.12
C PRO A 91 34.58 1.68 -1.55
N GLY A 92 34.22 1.24 -2.76
CA GLY A 92 32.87 1.37 -3.34
C GLY A 92 32.77 2.28 -4.57
N GLU A 93 33.71 3.20 -4.79
CA GLU A 93 33.65 4.17 -5.90
C GLU A 93 34.62 3.80 -7.04
N TYR A 94 34.23 2.80 -7.84
CA TYR A 94 35.02 2.27 -8.97
C TYR A 94 34.83 3.09 -10.26
N VAL A 95 35.37 4.31 -10.31
CA VAL A 95 35.33 5.15 -11.52
C VAL A 95 36.08 4.47 -12.67
N GLY A 96 35.35 4.04 -13.71
CA GLY A 96 35.92 3.37 -14.88
C GLY A 96 36.19 1.86 -14.74
N GLY A 97 35.78 1.24 -13.63
CA GLY A 97 35.90 -0.22 -13.44
C GLY A 97 37.30 -0.73 -13.04
N THR A 98 38.23 0.17 -12.73
CA THR A 98 39.55 -0.15 -12.19
C THR A 98 39.77 0.48 -10.81
N ILE A 99 40.65 -0.10 -10.00
CA ILE A 99 41.11 0.46 -8.73
C ILE A 99 42.61 0.21 -8.57
N GLN A 100 43.36 1.21 -8.12
CA GLN A 100 44.79 1.07 -7.88
C GLN A 100 45.03 0.76 -6.40
N PHE A 101 45.60 -0.40 -6.11
CA PHE A 101 46.16 -0.70 -4.78
C PHE A 101 47.62 -0.23 -4.71
N ARG A 102 48.06 0.16 -3.51
CA ARG A 102 49.44 0.55 -3.24
C ARG A 102 49.95 -0.17 -2.00
N ALA A 103 51.22 -0.55 -2.03
CA ALA A 103 51.88 -1.26 -0.93
C ALA A 103 52.88 -0.33 -0.27
N TYR A 104 52.79 -0.19 1.06
CA TYR A 104 53.60 0.73 1.84
C TYR A 104 54.41 -0.01 2.89
N HIS A 105 55.72 0.23 2.92
CA HIS A 105 56.64 -0.32 3.91
C HIS A 105 56.66 0.58 5.15
N TYR A 106 56.56 -0.05 6.32
CA TYR A 106 56.59 0.61 7.62
C TYR A 106 57.79 0.12 8.42
N ILE A 107 58.40 1.05 9.16
CA ILE A 107 59.50 0.79 10.08
C ILE A 107 59.10 1.34 11.46
N ASN A 108 59.06 0.47 12.47
CA ASN A 108 58.61 0.79 13.83
C ASN A 108 57.22 1.49 13.86
N GLY A 109 56.32 1.07 12.97
CA GLY A 109 54.97 1.65 12.84
C GLY A 109 54.88 2.97 12.07
N VAL A 110 56.01 3.51 11.57
CA VAL A 110 56.04 4.74 10.75
C VAL A 110 56.14 4.40 9.27
N LYS A 111 55.29 5.01 8.44
CA LYS A 111 55.29 4.87 6.97
C LYS A 111 56.64 5.35 6.42
N ASN A 112 57.40 4.45 5.81
CA ASN A 112 58.78 4.71 5.38
C ASN A 112 58.89 4.94 3.86
N SER A 113 58.34 4.02 3.06
CA SER A 113 58.42 4.08 1.60
C SER A 113 57.23 3.42 0.92
N GLU A 114 56.97 3.81 -0.33
CA GLU A 114 56.08 3.08 -1.23
C GLU A 114 56.86 1.98 -1.95
N ILE A 115 56.32 0.76 -1.96
CA ILE A 115 56.94 -0.44 -2.53
C ILE A 115 56.00 -1.17 -3.51
N THR A 116 54.99 -0.48 -4.04
CA THR A 116 53.98 -0.99 -4.99
C THR A 116 54.57 -1.77 -6.17
N GLU A 117 55.73 -1.32 -6.69
CA GLU A 117 56.45 -1.98 -7.79
C GLU A 117 57.40 -3.11 -7.32
N ASN A 118 57.78 -3.13 -6.04
CA ASN A 118 58.71 -4.10 -5.44
C ASN A 118 58.01 -5.31 -4.78
N VAL A 119 56.70 -5.43 -4.95
CA VAL A 119 55.91 -6.60 -4.54
C VAL A 119 55.20 -7.19 -5.76
N ASP A 120 54.95 -8.49 -5.74
CA ASP A 120 54.08 -9.15 -6.71
C ASP A 120 52.67 -9.26 -6.11
N TRP A 121 51.66 -9.00 -6.93
CA TRP A 121 50.26 -8.86 -6.55
C TRP A 121 49.45 -10.09 -6.98
N THR A 122 48.55 -10.56 -6.14
CA THR A 122 47.65 -11.69 -6.45
C THR A 122 46.22 -11.37 -6.05
N SER A 123 45.25 -11.97 -6.76
CA SER A 123 43.82 -11.89 -6.46
C SER A 123 43.31 -13.31 -6.20
N SER A 124 42.50 -13.48 -5.16
CA SER A 124 41.93 -14.79 -4.80
C SER A 124 40.96 -15.35 -5.85
N ASP A 125 40.27 -14.48 -6.58
CA ASP A 125 39.35 -14.80 -7.66
C ASP A 125 39.51 -13.82 -8.83
N ALA A 126 40.25 -14.26 -9.85
CA ALA A 126 40.47 -13.52 -11.09
C ALA A 126 39.21 -13.39 -11.97
N SER A 127 38.16 -14.17 -11.73
CA SER A 127 36.86 -14.05 -12.44
C SER A 127 36.02 -12.90 -11.90
N VAL A 128 36.23 -12.50 -10.65
CA VAL A 128 35.65 -11.29 -10.04
C VAL A 128 36.55 -10.08 -10.28
N LEU A 129 37.83 -10.18 -9.94
CA LEU A 129 38.79 -9.08 -9.98
C LEU A 129 40.18 -9.58 -10.45
N SER A 130 40.65 -9.08 -11.58
CA SER A 130 42.04 -9.31 -12.03
C SER A 130 42.97 -8.23 -11.47
N ILE A 131 44.27 -8.52 -11.31
CA ILE A 131 45.26 -7.54 -10.84
C ILE A 131 46.56 -7.62 -11.64
N SER A 132 47.10 -6.45 -12.02
CA SER A 132 48.29 -6.36 -12.87
C SER A 132 49.59 -6.47 -12.07
N ASN A 133 50.56 -7.17 -12.69
CA ASN A 133 51.96 -7.26 -12.25
C ASN A 133 52.95 -6.59 -13.21
N SER A 134 52.45 -5.95 -14.28
CA SER A 134 53.31 -5.31 -15.29
C SER A 134 53.88 -3.99 -14.78
N PRO A 135 55.19 -3.70 -14.97
CA PRO A 135 55.83 -2.48 -14.49
C PRO A 135 55.08 -1.20 -14.88
N GLY A 136 54.91 -0.29 -13.92
CA GLY A 136 54.13 0.95 -14.10
C GLY A 136 52.61 0.77 -14.01
N THR A 137 52.14 -0.46 -13.82
CA THR A 137 50.73 -0.79 -13.52
C THR A 137 50.61 -1.80 -12.38
N LYS A 138 51.69 -2.08 -11.62
CA LYS A 138 51.62 -3.04 -10.51
C LYS A 138 50.57 -2.59 -9.49
N GLY A 139 49.71 -3.52 -9.07
CA GLY A 139 48.61 -3.24 -8.14
C GLY A 139 47.37 -2.60 -8.78
N LEU A 140 47.36 -2.35 -10.10
CA LEU A 140 46.15 -1.94 -10.82
C LEU A 140 45.22 -3.14 -10.96
N ALA A 141 44.07 -3.10 -10.28
CA ALA A 141 43.06 -4.13 -10.33
C ALA A 141 41.89 -3.73 -11.25
N THR A 142 41.40 -4.69 -12.03
CA THR A 142 40.36 -4.49 -13.06
C THR A 142 39.19 -5.45 -12.82
N LYS A 143 37.98 -4.89 -12.73
CA LYS A 143 36.73 -5.63 -12.56
C LYS A 143 36.48 -6.59 -13.72
N ALA A 144 36.15 -7.84 -13.40
CA ALA A 144 35.70 -8.85 -14.34
C ALA A 144 34.23 -9.25 -14.10
N ALA A 145 33.80 -9.39 -12.84
CA ALA A 145 32.40 -9.70 -12.47
C ALA A 145 31.94 -8.99 -11.19
N ILE A 146 30.70 -9.25 -10.77
CA ILE A 146 30.17 -8.86 -9.46
C ILE A 146 30.54 -9.96 -8.44
N GLY A 147 31.02 -9.58 -7.26
CA GLY A 147 31.48 -10.53 -6.25
C GLY A 147 32.43 -9.91 -5.23
N SER A 148 33.17 -10.75 -4.50
CA SER A 148 34.24 -10.33 -3.60
C SER A 148 35.52 -11.11 -3.92
N SER A 149 36.68 -10.45 -3.85
CA SER A 149 37.99 -11.10 -3.96
C SER A 149 38.99 -10.41 -3.04
N ASP A 150 39.84 -11.19 -2.37
CA ASP A 150 41.00 -10.67 -1.64
C ASP A 150 42.15 -10.35 -2.60
N VAL A 151 42.80 -9.21 -2.38
CA VAL A 151 44.09 -8.86 -2.96
C VAL A 151 45.20 -9.09 -1.93
N GLU A 152 46.21 -9.86 -2.31
CA GLU A 152 47.40 -10.17 -1.50
C GLU A 152 48.68 -9.75 -2.21
N ILE A 153 49.76 -9.56 -1.46
CA ILE A 153 51.10 -9.24 -2.01
C ILE A 153 52.18 -10.17 -1.50
N GLN A 154 53.17 -10.45 -2.35
CA GLN A 154 54.39 -11.16 -2.03
C GLN A 154 55.60 -10.20 -2.20
N PRO A 155 56.40 -9.94 -1.15
CA PRO A 155 57.62 -9.15 -1.25
C PRO A 155 58.66 -9.77 -2.18
N THR A 156 59.35 -8.94 -2.99
CA THR A 156 60.38 -9.41 -3.93
C THR A 156 61.77 -8.83 -3.63
N GLY A 157 62.82 -9.51 -4.10
CA GLY A 157 64.19 -9.04 -4.00
C GLY A 157 64.67 -8.78 -2.57
N GLY A 158 65.42 -7.69 -2.38
CA GLY A 158 66.07 -7.36 -1.09
C GLY A 158 65.11 -7.10 0.08
N LEU A 159 63.83 -6.84 -0.17
CA LEU A 159 62.81 -6.67 0.88
C LEU A 159 62.57 -7.96 1.68
N ILE A 160 62.75 -9.12 1.07
CA ILE A 160 62.53 -10.43 1.73
C ILE A 160 63.47 -10.60 2.94
N ALA A 161 64.70 -10.11 2.85
CA ALA A 161 65.70 -10.21 3.92
C ALA A 161 65.48 -9.23 5.08
N LEU A 162 64.55 -8.27 4.95
CA LEU A 162 64.28 -7.22 5.94
C LEU A 162 62.98 -7.47 6.73
N LEU A 163 62.16 -8.44 6.31
CA LEU A 163 60.89 -8.75 6.95
C LEU A 163 61.08 -9.82 8.02
N PRO A 164 60.28 -9.80 9.11
CA PRO A 164 60.33 -10.84 10.13
C PRO A 164 59.97 -12.20 9.54
N ALA A 165 60.57 -13.28 10.06
CA ALA A 165 60.31 -14.65 9.60
C ALA A 165 58.84 -15.11 9.78
N THR A 166 58.05 -14.36 10.55
CA THR A 166 56.61 -14.54 10.76
C THR A 166 55.75 -13.60 9.89
N PHE A 167 56.32 -13.00 8.83
CA PHE A 167 55.57 -12.16 7.91
C PHE A 167 54.50 -12.98 7.18
N THR A 168 53.25 -12.56 7.32
CA THR A 168 52.10 -13.07 6.56
C THR A 168 51.75 -12.04 5.50
N ASN A 169 51.46 -12.49 4.28
CA ASN A 169 51.04 -11.60 3.19
C ASN A 169 49.80 -10.79 3.63
N PRO A 170 49.88 -9.45 3.67
CA PRO A 170 48.73 -8.64 4.06
C PRO A 170 47.64 -8.77 2.99
N LYS A 171 46.38 -8.79 3.44
CA LYS A 171 45.20 -8.89 2.56
C LYS A 171 44.43 -7.59 2.54
N ALA A 172 43.89 -7.23 1.38
CA ALA A 172 42.88 -6.20 1.23
C ALA A 172 41.68 -6.78 0.45
N THR A 173 40.53 -6.94 1.12
CA THR A 173 39.31 -7.44 0.48
C THR A 173 38.68 -6.37 -0.41
N ALA A 174 38.45 -6.71 -1.67
CA ALA A 174 37.78 -5.87 -2.65
C ALA A 174 36.39 -6.44 -2.98
N THR A 175 35.34 -5.78 -2.50
CA THR A 175 33.95 -6.14 -2.80
C THR A 175 33.42 -5.29 -3.95
N ILE A 176 33.10 -5.94 -5.06
CA ILE A 176 32.49 -5.32 -6.24
C ILE A 176 30.99 -5.53 -6.18
N ALA A 177 30.27 -4.52 -5.68
CA ALA A 177 28.82 -4.48 -5.76
C ALA A 177 28.32 -4.34 -7.22
N ALA A 178 27.04 -4.69 -7.43
CA ALA A 178 26.31 -4.14 -8.55
C ALA A 178 26.30 -2.60 -8.44
N VAL A 179 26.28 -1.90 -9.57
CA VAL A 179 25.90 -0.48 -9.54
C VAL A 179 24.47 -0.44 -9.01
N PRO A 180 24.15 0.32 -7.95
CA PRO A 180 22.78 0.42 -7.47
C PRO A 180 21.89 0.90 -8.61
N ASP A 181 20.90 0.10 -8.98
CA ASP A 181 19.91 0.57 -9.93
C ASP A 181 19.10 1.66 -9.26
N THR A 182 19.16 2.85 -9.85
CA THR A 182 18.50 4.06 -9.38
C THR A 182 17.49 4.57 -10.41
N THR A 183 17.27 3.78 -11.47
CA THR A 183 16.25 4.02 -12.47
C THR A 183 14.89 3.86 -11.81
N GLN A 184 13.98 4.81 -12.05
CA GLN A 184 12.62 4.71 -11.49
C GLN A 184 11.71 4.07 -12.53
N PRO A 185 10.94 3.04 -12.17
CA PRO A 185 9.95 2.46 -13.08
C PRO A 185 8.91 3.48 -13.53
N THR A 186 8.50 3.35 -14.78
CA THR A 186 7.48 4.19 -15.43
C THR A 186 6.42 3.32 -16.08
N ILE A 187 5.21 3.85 -16.25
CA ILE A 187 4.13 3.18 -16.99
C ILE A 187 4.25 3.59 -18.46
N THR A 188 4.59 2.63 -19.33
CA THR A 188 4.80 2.84 -20.77
C THR A 188 3.48 2.90 -21.53
N SER A 189 2.49 2.12 -21.10
CA SER A 189 1.13 2.15 -21.63
C SER A 189 0.13 1.58 -20.63
N PHE A 190 -1.15 1.83 -20.85
CA PHE A 190 -2.22 1.29 -20.04
C PHE A 190 -3.51 1.15 -20.86
N THR A 191 -4.37 0.21 -20.47
CA THR A 191 -5.74 0.10 -20.97
C THR A 191 -6.75 0.04 -19.82
N PRO A 192 -7.93 0.67 -19.94
CA PRO A 192 -8.39 1.45 -21.08
C PRO A 192 -7.74 2.84 -21.15
N VAL A 193 -7.50 3.35 -22.36
CA VAL A 193 -6.83 4.65 -22.59
C VAL A 193 -7.61 5.82 -21.97
N ASN A 194 -6.92 6.88 -21.55
CA ASN A 194 -7.56 8.02 -20.88
C ASN A 194 -8.69 8.64 -21.72
N GLY A 195 -9.86 8.82 -21.11
CA GLY A 195 -11.06 9.41 -21.74
C GLY A 195 -11.94 8.42 -22.52
N SER A 196 -11.53 7.15 -22.64
CA SER A 196 -12.35 6.08 -23.24
C SER A 196 -13.70 5.87 -22.52
N SER A 197 -14.71 5.37 -23.23
CA SER A 197 -16.08 5.19 -22.73
C SER A 197 -16.79 4.02 -23.44
N GLY A 198 -18.02 3.69 -23.02
CA GLY A 198 -18.84 2.66 -23.66
C GLY A 198 -18.67 1.23 -23.13
N PHE A 199 -17.98 1.06 -22.00
CA PHE A 199 -17.81 -0.24 -21.34
C PHE A 199 -19.13 -0.76 -20.77
N THR A 200 -19.29 -2.08 -20.68
CA THR A 200 -20.48 -2.73 -20.09
C THR A 200 -20.39 -2.75 -18.56
N PRO A 201 -21.42 -2.28 -17.80
CA PRO A 201 -21.35 -2.18 -16.33
C PRO A 201 -21.27 -3.51 -15.56
N LEU A 202 -21.72 -4.62 -16.18
CA LEU A 202 -21.82 -5.94 -15.54
C LEU A 202 -20.61 -6.86 -15.74
N VAL A 203 -19.56 -6.42 -16.44
CA VAL A 203 -18.27 -7.12 -16.44
C VAL A 203 -17.30 -6.44 -15.48
N THR A 204 -16.36 -7.20 -14.96
CA THR A 204 -15.23 -6.67 -14.18
C THR A 204 -14.50 -5.62 -15.00
N PHE A 205 -14.39 -4.39 -14.50
CA PHE A 205 -13.66 -3.34 -15.20
C PHE A 205 -12.17 -3.54 -14.94
N ALA A 206 -11.48 -4.09 -15.94
CA ALA A 206 -10.03 -4.31 -15.88
C ALA A 206 -9.26 -3.03 -16.24
N ILE A 207 -8.20 -2.75 -15.47
CA ILE A 207 -7.15 -1.78 -15.77
C ILE A 207 -5.85 -2.57 -15.95
N ASP A 208 -5.29 -2.56 -17.15
CA ASP A 208 -3.97 -3.13 -17.44
C ASP A 208 -2.93 -2.01 -17.46
N LEU A 209 -1.82 -2.22 -16.76
CA LEU A 209 -0.68 -1.32 -16.67
C LEU A 209 0.58 -2.05 -17.13
N TYR A 210 1.31 -1.44 -18.07
CA TYR A 210 2.57 -1.96 -18.60
C TYR A 210 3.73 -1.07 -18.14
N PHE A 211 4.74 -1.66 -17.50
CA PHE A 211 5.88 -0.95 -16.91
C PHE A 211 7.10 -0.94 -17.86
N SER A 212 8.04 -0.02 -17.62
CA SER A 212 9.31 0.07 -18.36
C SER A 212 10.27 -1.09 -18.10
N GLU A 213 10.11 -1.77 -16.97
CA GLU A 213 11.05 -2.75 -16.44
C GLU A 213 10.38 -3.71 -15.44
N PRO A 214 11.06 -4.80 -15.03
CA PRO A 214 10.53 -5.76 -14.06
C PRO A 214 10.22 -5.17 -12.67
N MET A 215 8.99 -5.39 -12.24
CA MET A 215 8.44 -4.96 -10.95
C MET A 215 8.55 -6.06 -9.88
N ASP A 216 8.58 -5.68 -8.61
CA ASP A 216 8.38 -6.60 -7.48
C ASP A 216 6.90 -7.03 -7.44
N THR A 217 6.65 -8.23 -7.97
CA THR A 217 5.30 -8.81 -8.06
C THR A 217 4.72 -9.28 -6.72
N SER A 218 5.46 -9.17 -5.62
CA SER A 218 4.95 -9.44 -4.27
C SER A 218 4.17 -8.26 -3.67
N LEU A 219 4.32 -7.07 -4.25
CA LEU A 219 3.66 -5.84 -3.79
C LEU A 219 2.23 -5.70 -4.33
N SER A 220 1.34 -5.20 -3.48
CA SER A 220 -0.05 -4.91 -3.82
C SER A 220 -0.25 -3.42 -4.20
N PRO A 221 -0.90 -3.11 -5.33
CA PRO A 221 -1.14 -1.75 -5.77
C PRO A 221 -2.16 -1.04 -4.86
N VAL A 222 -1.91 0.23 -4.56
CA VAL A 222 -2.89 1.12 -3.91
C VAL A 222 -3.46 2.04 -4.97
N LEU A 223 -4.75 1.87 -5.25
CA LEU A 223 -5.50 2.60 -6.28
C LEU A 223 -6.63 3.37 -5.61
N ASN A 224 -6.72 4.67 -5.86
CA ASN A 224 -7.81 5.52 -5.39
C ASN A 224 -8.83 5.74 -6.53
N ILE A 225 -10.13 5.56 -6.25
CA ILE A 225 -11.22 5.77 -7.21
C ILE A 225 -12.06 6.98 -6.79
N GLU A 226 -12.36 7.86 -7.76
CA GLU A 226 -13.10 9.10 -7.52
C GLU A 226 -14.23 9.30 -8.55
N ASP A 227 -15.44 9.55 -8.07
CA ASP A 227 -16.63 9.84 -8.87
C ASP A 227 -16.53 11.24 -9.50
N ARG A 228 -16.76 11.34 -10.80
CA ARG A 228 -16.77 12.62 -11.52
C ARG A 228 -18.12 13.31 -11.35
N ILE A 229 -18.22 14.28 -10.45
CA ILE A 229 -19.47 15.02 -10.19
C ILE A 229 -19.67 16.25 -11.09
N ALA A 230 -18.60 16.77 -11.72
CA ALA A 230 -18.68 17.88 -12.68
C ALA A 230 -17.59 17.76 -13.77
N THR A 231 -17.44 18.77 -14.64
CA THR A 231 -16.48 18.76 -15.76
C THR A 231 -15.05 18.42 -15.34
N SER A 232 -14.57 18.99 -14.23
CA SER A 232 -13.22 18.77 -13.68
C SER A 232 -13.22 18.43 -12.18
N THR A 233 -14.40 18.29 -11.57
CA THR A 233 -14.54 18.00 -10.13
C THR A 233 -14.77 16.51 -9.90
N PHE A 234 -13.92 15.93 -9.06
CA PHE A 234 -13.95 14.54 -8.64
C PHE A 234 -14.06 14.47 -7.12
N VAL A 235 -14.74 13.45 -6.60
CA VAL A 235 -14.86 13.18 -5.16
C VAL A 235 -14.52 11.73 -4.87
N SER A 236 -13.74 11.47 -3.83
CA SER A 236 -13.44 10.11 -3.39
C SER A 236 -14.73 9.35 -3.11
N ILE A 237 -14.81 8.14 -3.67
CA ILE A 237 -15.93 7.22 -3.45
C ILE A 237 -15.35 5.92 -2.88
N PRO A 238 -15.57 5.65 -1.58
CA PRO A 238 -15.00 4.46 -0.96
C PRO A 238 -15.67 3.19 -1.48
N GLY A 239 -15.02 2.04 -1.27
CA GLY A 239 -15.68 0.74 -1.39
C GLY A 239 -15.66 0.08 -2.76
N PHE A 240 -14.95 0.61 -3.76
CA PHE A 240 -14.65 -0.16 -4.96
C PHE A 240 -13.65 -1.27 -4.63
N GLY A 241 -14.18 -2.45 -4.27
CA GLY A 241 -13.41 -3.66 -4.09
C GLY A 241 -12.60 -3.95 -5.35
N GLN A 242 -11.29 -4.11 -5.18
CA GLN A 242 -10.35 -4.33 -6.26
C GLN A 242 -9.59 -5.63 -6.02
N THR A 243 -9.40 -6.42 -7.06
CA THR A 243 -8.43 -7.51 -7.09
C THR A 243 -7.33 -7.16 -8.07
N HIS A 244 -6.16 -7.78 -7.94
CA HIS A 244 -5.05 -7.55 -8.86
C HIS A 244 -4.31 -8.86 -9.13
N SER A 245 -3.67 -8.94 -10.28
CA SER A 245 -2.81 -10.04 -10.67
C SER A 245 -1.68 -9.53 -11.57
N TRP A 246 -0.47 -10.03 -11.34
CA TRP A 246 0.65 -9.82 -12.24
C TRP A 246 0.57 -10.85 -13.37
N VAL A 247 0.30 -10.38 -14.59
CA VAL A 247 0.23 -11.20 -15.81
C VAL A 247 1.65 -11.55 -16.29
N SER A 248 2.58 -10.63 -16.08
CA SER A 248 4.03 -10.83 -16.16
C SER A 248 4.71 -9.96 -15.08
N ASN A 249 6.03 -10.00 -14.98
CA ASN A 249 6.78 -9.05 -14.14
C ASN A 249 6.74 -7.60 -14.66
N THR A 250 6.18 -7.32 -15.84
CA THR A 250 6.03 -5.98 -16.42
C THR A 250 4.58 -5.59 -16.71
N HIS A 251 3.60 -6.46 -16.42
CA HIS A 251 2.19 -6.26 -16.73
C HIS A 251 1.33 -6.59 -15.51
N LEU A 252 0.71 -5.56 -14.94
CA LEU A 252 -0.25 -5.64 -13.84
C LEU A 252 -1.67 -5.47 -14.38
N ASN A 253 -2.55 -6.41 -14.04
CA ASN A 253 -3.99 -6.32 -14.26
C ASN A 253 -4.69 -6.02 -12.92
N ILE A 254 -5.53 -4.99 -12.88
CA ILE A 254 -6.33 -4.62 -11.70
C ILE A 254 -7.80 -4.69 -12.10
N ASN A 255 -8.57 -5.53 -11.44
CA ASN A 255 -10.00 -5.70 -11.68
C ASN A 255 -10.80 -4.94 -10.63
N LEU A 256 -11.65 -4.01 -11.08
CA LEU A 256 -12.62 -3.32 -10.24
C LEU A 256 -13.95 -4.08 -10.21
N SER A 257 -14.54 -4.18 -9.02
CA SER A 257 -15.92 -4.66 -8.82
C SER A 257 -16.91 -3.92 -9.74
N PRO A 258 -18.00 -4.55 -10.20
CA PRO A 258 -18.97 -3.96 -11.12
C PRO A 258 -19.36 -2.52 -10.77
N LEU A 259 -19.20 -1.62 -11.74
CA LEU A 259 -19.31 -0.18 -11.59
C LEU A 259 -20.73 0.32 -11.95
N PRO A 260 -21.22 1.46 -11.41
CA PRO A 260 -22.59 1.93 -11.69
C PRO A 260 -22.86 2.38 -13.13
N ASP A 261 -24.08 2.21 -13.62
CA ASP A 261 -24.51 2.71 -14.94
C ASP A 261 -24.30 4.22 -15.10
N ASN A 262 -23.82 4.64 -16.28
CA ASN A 262 -23.45 6.03 -16.59
C ASN A 262 -22.38 6.63 -15.64
N PHE A 263 -21.68 5.82 -14.84
CA PHE A 263 -20.56 6.27 -14.00
C PHE A 263 -19.40 6.77 -14.86
N SER A 264 -18.68 7.74 -14.34
CA SER A 264 -17.46 8.27 -14.96
C SER A 264 -16.54 8.64 -13.81
N PHE A 265 -15.29 8.23 -13.87
CA PHE A 265 -14.42 8.25 -12.70
C PHE A 265 -12.98 8.57 -13.08
N ARG A 266 -12.23 8.99 -12.07
CA ARG A 266 -10.76 9.01 -12.09
C ARG A 266 -10.26 7.84 -11.26
N TRP A 267 -9.24 7.16 -11.74
CA TRP A 267 -8.43 6.26 -10.93
C TRP A 267 -7.02 6.83 -10.79
N THR A 268 -6.41 6.63 -9.62
CA THR A 268 -5.06 7.12 -9.29
C THR A 268 -4.26 6.01 -8.62
N LEU A 269 -3.20 5.54 -9.26
CA LEU A 269 -2.24 4.61 -8.67
C LEU A 269 -1.22 5.39 -7.83
N SER A 270 -1.04 4.97 -6.57
CA SER A 270 -0.05 5.55 -5.66
C SER A 270 1.36 5.13 -6.07
N SER A 271 2.24 6.11 -6.26
CA SER A 271 3.62 5.89 -6.71
C SER A 271 4.47 5.08 -5.74
N SER A 272 4.16 5.17 -4.44
CA SER A 272 4.82 4.46 -3.36
C SER A 272 4.27 3.05 -3.11
N SER A 273 3.23 2.62 -3.82
CA SER A 273 2.61 1.30 -3.61
C SER A 273 3.29 0.15 -4.34
N LEU A 274 3.99 0.44 -5.44
CA LEU A 274 4.74 -0.52 -6.24
C LEU A 274 6.19 -0.08 -6.40
N LYS A 275 7.07 -1.06 -6.61
CA LYS A 275 8.51 -0.87 -6.80
C LYS A 275 9.05 -1.81 -7.86
N ASP A 276 10.19 -1.46 -8.44
CA ASP A 276 11.01 -2.39 -9.21
C ASP A 276 11.69 -3.44 -8.31
N LEU A 277 12.42 -4.38 -8.91
CA LEU A 277 13.22 -5.38 -8.18
C LEU A 277 14.43 -4.80 -7.41
N ALA A 278 14.82 -3.54 -7.67
CA ALA A 278 15.87 -2.83 -6.94
C ALA A 278 15.35 -2.03 -5.73
N GLY A 279 14.02 -1.88 -5.63
CA GLY A 279 13.34 -1.16 -4.56
C GLY A 279 13.00 0.30 -4.88
N ASN A 280 13.19 0.78 -6.11
CA ASN A 280 12.80 2.12 -6.55
C ASN A 280 11.28 2.19 -6.76
N SER A 281 10.66 3.23 -6.21
CA SER A 281 9.23 3.53 -6.41
C SER A 281 8.98 4.14 -7.80
N LEU A 282 7.74 4.11 -8.27
CA LEU A 282 7.32 4.83 -9.47
C LEU A 282 7.62 6.34 -9.32
N ASN A 283 7.97 6.99 -10.44
CA ASN A 283 8.39 8.39 -10.45
C ASN A 283 7.32 9.41 -9.96
N SER A 284 6.05 9.06 -10.07
CA SER A 284 4.90 9.93 -9.77
C SER A 284 3.61 9.12 -9.66
N ASN A 285 2.57 9.68 -9.04
CA ASN A 285 1.25 9.05 -9.03
C ASN A 285 0.69 9.04 -10.46
N TYR A 286 0.25 7.88 -10.94
CA TYR A 286 -0.35 7.78 -12.27
C TYR A 286 -1.86 7.92 -12.18
N SER A 287 -2.46 8.73 -13.05
CA SER A 287 -3.92 8.96 -13.03
C SER A 287 -4.50 8.98 -14.44
N ALA A 288 -5.64 8.33 -14.63
CA ALA A 288 -6.44 8.48 -15.84
C ALA A 288 -7.94 8.56 -15.50
N THR A 289 -8.71 8.99 -16.48
CA THR A 289 -10.17 9.07 -16.40
C THR A 289 -10.81 8.07 -17.36
N SER A 290 -11.92 7.48 -16.93
CA SER A 290 -12.75 6.60 -17.76
C SER A 290 -14.18 7.13 -17.77
N GLY A 291 -14.76 7.16 -18.97
CA GLY A 291 -16.07 7.73 -19.26
C GLY A 291 -17.23 6.75 -19.04
N THR A 292 -18.42 7.21 -19.43
CA THR A 292 -19.69 6.51 -19.20
C THR A 292 -19.67 5.06 -19.64
N LEU A 293 -19.88 4.17 -18.68
CA LEU A 293 -20.37 2.82 -18.94
C LEU A 293 -21.71 2.93 -19.67
N SER A 294 -21.96 2.06 -20.64
CA SER A 294 -23.26 1.97 -21.32
C SER A 294 -24.37 1.62 -20.32
N GLU A 295 -25.61 1.99 -20.60
CA GLU A 295 -26.71 1.50 -19.77
C GLU A 295 -26.83 -0.02 -19.86
N LEU A 296 -27.24 -0.67 -18.77
CA LEU A 296 -27.71 -2.04 -18.85
C LEU A 296 -28.95 -2.09 -19.76
N SER A 297 -28.77 -2.69 -20.94
CA SER A 297 -29.77 -2.73 -22.01
C SER A 297 -30.72 -3.93 -21.93
N ASN A 298 -30.39 -4.94 -21.12
CA ASN A 298 -30.98 -6.28 -21.21
C ASN A 298 -31.78 -6.71 -19.96
N ASN A 299 -32.43 -5.77 -19.27
CA ASN A 299 -33.53 -6.14 -18.38
C ASN A 299 -34.80 -6.26 -19.24
N PRO A 300 -35.56 -7.37 -19.17
CA PRO A 300 -36.85 -7.44 -19.83
C PRO A 300 -37.80 -6.37 -19.24
N LEU A 301 -38.68 -5.84 -20.08
CA LEU A 301 -39.79 -5.02 -19.61
C LEU A 301 -40.69 -5.90 -18.76
N SER A 302 -40.86 -5.53 -17.50
CA SER A 302 -41.77 -6.21 -16.58
C SER A 302 -43.21 -5.93 -16.99
N ASP A 303 -44.07 -6.95 -16.97
CA ASP A 303 -45.51 -6.75 -16.94
C ASP A 303 -45.83 -6.03 -15.62
N THR A 304 -46.37 -4.82 -15.68
CA THR A 304 -46.69 -4.02 -14.49
C THR A 304 -47.89 -4.57 -13.71
N GLY A 305 -48.56 -5.63 -14.19
CA GLY A 305 -49.83 -6.12 -13.65
C GLY A 305 -51.04 -5.32 -14.14
N GLN A 306 -50.83 -4.31 -14.98
CA GLN A 306 -51.90 -3.56 -15.61
C GLN A 306 -52.59 -4.42 -16.67
N THR A 307 -53.91 -4.53 -16.60
CA THR A 307 -54.70 -5.36 -17.54
C THR A 307 -55.37 -4.55 -18.65
N GLY A 308 -55.11 -3.24 -18.73
CA GLY A 308 -55.75 -2.31 -19.66
C GLY A 308 -54.75 -1.34 -20.28
N CYS A 309 -55.09 -0.81 -21.46
CA CYS A 309 -54.31 0.20 -22.15
C CYS A 309 -55.15 1.46 -22.33
N TRP A 310 -54.53 2.63 -22.30
CA TRP A 310 -55.24 3.91 -22.39
C TRP A 310 -54.58 4.89 -23.38
N ASP A 311 -55.39 5.72 -24.03
CA ASP A 311 -54.91 6.83 -24.85
C ASP A 311 -54.44 8.03 -24.00
N THR A 312 -53.92 9.07 -24.65
CA THR A 312 -53.46 10.31 -23.98
C THR A 312 -54.58 11.11 -23.29
N SER A 313 -55.84 10.74 -23.50
CA SER A 313 -57.02 11.34 -22.88
C SER A 313 -57.59 10.46 -21.76
N GLY A 314 -56.99 9.29 -21.49
CA GLY A 314 -57.45 8.32 -20.49
C GLY A 314 -58.56 7.37 -20.97
N ASN A 315 -58.89 7.33 -22.27
CA ASN A 315 -59.87 6.38 -22.79
C ASN A 315 -59.24 5.00 -22.98
N PRO A 316 -59.95 3.89 -22.72
CA PRO A 316 -59.43 2.54 -22.95
C PRO A 316 -59.20 2.26 -24.44
N VAL A 317 -58.07 1.62 -24.77
CA VAL A 317 -57.68 1.19 -26.12
C VAL A 317 -57.23 -0.28 -26.12
N ALA A 318 -57.13 -0.88 -27.31
CA ALA A 318 -56.63 -2.25 -27.45
C ALA A 318 -55.12 -2.33 -27.15
N CYS A 319 -54.72 -3.30 -26.32
CA CYS A 319 -53.31 -3.49 -25.96
C CYS A 319 -52.46 -4.17 -27.04
N ALA A 320 -53.02 -5.09 -27.84
CA ALA A 320 -52.24 -5.85 -28.80
C ALA A 320 -51.51 -4.93 -29.80
N GLY A 321 -50.17 -4.92 -29.76
CA GLY A 321 -49.32 -4.09 -30.62
C GLY A 321 -49.21 -2.62 -30.21
N SER A 322 -49.76 -2.18 -29.07
CA SER A 322 -49.64 -0.79 -28.60
C SER A 322 -48.25 -0.43 -28.07
N GLY A 323 -47.47 -1.45 -27.64
CA GLY A 323 -46.19 -1.25 -26.95
C GLY A 323 -46.34 -0.73 -25.52
N MET A 324 -47.57 -0.64 -24.99
CA MET A 324 -47.84 -0.31 -23.59
C MET A 324 -47.59 -1.52 -22.68
N ASP A 325 -47.44 -1.30 -21.39
CA ASP A 325 -47.18 -2.33 -20.39
C ASP A 325 -48.23 -3.45 -20.38
N ALA A 326 -49.53 -3.12 -20.41
CA ALA A 326 -50.60 -4.12 -20.50
C ALA A 326 -50.67 -4.90 -21.84
N SER A 327 -49.78 -4.62 -22.80
CA SER A 327 -49.57 -5.48 -23.99
C SER A 327 -48.56 -6.61 -23.75
N ILE A 328 -47.88 -6.58 -22.60
CA ILE A 328 -46.79 -7.47 -22.21
C ILE A 328 -47.36 -8.64 -21.38
N LEU A 329 -47.80 -9.70 -22.07
CA LEU A 329 -48.48 -10.86 -21.46
C LEU A 329 -47.52 -11.86 -20.76
N TRP A 330 -46.49 -11.37 -20.06
CA TRP A 330 -45.58 -12.20 -19.26
C TRP A 330 -46.12 -12.39 -17.83
N GLN A 331 -45.31 -12.94 -16.93
CA GLN A 331 -45.67 -13.01 -15.51
C GLN A 331 -45.40 -11.65 -14.85
N THR A 332 -46.33 -11.16 -14.04
CA THR A 332 -46.13 -9.97 -13.19
C THR A 332 -44.91 -10.18 -12.27
N PRO A 333 -44.21 -9.12 -11.82
CA PRO A 333 -43.00 -9.29 -11.02
C PRO A 333 -43.28 -10.09 -9.76
N THR A 334 -44.39 -9.80 -9.07
CA THR A 334 -44.91 -10.55 -7.91
C THR A 334 -45.07 -12.05 -8.18
N ALA A 335 -45.54 -12.45 -9.37
CA ALA A 335 -45.66 -13.86 -9.74
C ALA A 335 -44.29 -14.56 -9.96
N THR A 336 -43.22 -13.78 -10.18
CA THR A 336 -41.83 -14.29 -10.31
C THR A 336 -40.96 -14.08 -9.08
N LEU A 337 -41.46 -13.38 -8.05
CA LEU A 337 -40.74 -13.20 -6.79
C LEU A 337 -40.82 -14.48 -5.95
N SER A 338 -39.71 -14.83 -5.30
CA SER A 338 -39.64 -15.93 -4.35
C SER A 338 -38.83 -15.52 -3.13
N GLY A 339 -39.46 -15.57 -1.95
CA GLY A 339 -38.84 -15.29 -0.66
C GLY A 339 -39.79 -14.59 0.31
N PRO A 340 -39.28 -14.10 1.46
CA PRO A 340 -37.89 -14.18 1.90
C PRO A 340 -37.39 -15.62 2.08
N ASN A 341 -36.35 -15.98 1.32
CA ASN A 341 -35.65 -17.25 1.41
C ASN A 341 -34.49 -17.11 2.40
N ILE A 342 -34.32 -18.10 3.28
CA ILE A 342 -33.26 -18.13 4.29
C ILE A 342 -32.26 -19.23 3.93
N ASN A 343 -30.99 -18.87 3.79
CA ASN A 343 -29.91 -19.85 3.76
C ASN A 343 -29.66 -20.35 5.19
N PRO A 344 -29.76 -21.66 5.51
CA PRO A 344 -29.55 -22.17 6.87
C PRO A 344 -28.17 -21.86 7.46
N GLY A 345 -27.15 -21.63 6.62
CA GLY A 345 -25.83 -21.18 7.07
C GLY A 345 -25.77 -19.70 7.49
N PHE A 346 -26.74 -18.89 7.06
CA PHE A 346 -26.79 -17.43 7.28
C PHE A 346 -28.22 -17.00 7.67
N PRO A 347 -28.75 -17.45 8.83
CA PRO A 347 -30.17 -17.35 9.17
C PRO A 347 -30.70 -15.91 9.35
N ASN A 348 -29.82 -14.91 9.41
CA ASN A 348 -30.15 -13.50 9.60
C ASN A 348 -30.11 -12.67 8.31
N ASP A 349 -29.77 -13.30 7.17
CA ASP A 349 -29.60 -12.64 5.87
C ASP A 349 -30.68 -13.11 4.87
N PRO A 350 -31.93 -12.61 4.98
CA PRO A 350 -33.02 -12.97 4.09
C PRO A 350 -32.83 -12.43 2.67
N ILE A 351 -33.08 -13.29 1.68
CA ILE A 351 -33.02 -12.93 0.26
C ILE A 351 -34.33 -13.18 -0.49
N THR A 352 -34.67 -12.29 -1.39
CA THR A 352 -35.80 -12.42 -2.32
C THR A 352 -35.26 -12.57 -3.73
N PHE A 353 -35.51 -13.70 -4.36
CA PHE A 353 -35.16 -13.94 -5.75
C PHE A 353 -36.21 -13.31 -6.67
N HIS A 354 -35.77 -12.69 -7.76
CA HIS A 354 -36.63 -12.10 -8.78
C HIS A 354 -36.41 -12.78 -10.13
N GLY A 355 -37.38 -13.59 -10.54
CA GLY A 355 -37.27 -14.43 -11.74
C GLY A 355 -37.19 -13.65 -13.06
N LEU A 356 -37.81 -12.47 -13.18
CA LEU A 356 -37.71 -11.67 -14.42
C LEU A 356 -36.29 -11.15 -14.69
N THR A 357 -35.52 -10.77 -13.66
CA THR A 357 -34.17 -10.22 -13.84
C THR A 357 -33.04 -11.18 -13.50
N ASN A 358 -33.38 -12.37 -12.98
CA ASN A 358 -32.43 -13.37 -12.47
C ASN A 358 -31.46 -12.75 -11.44
N ARG A 359 -32.05 -12.16 -10.38
CA ARG A 359 -31.33 -11.41 -9.33
C ARG A 359 -31.77 -11.85 -7.94
N SER A 360 -30.80 -11.90 -7.02
CA SER A 360 -31.06 -12.00 -5.58
C SER A 360 -31.06 -10.61 -4.96
N TRP A 361 -32.13 -10.26 -4.27
CA TRP A 361 -32.26 -9.03 -3.49
C TRP A 361 -32.14 -9.33 -2.01
N ALA A 362 -31.62 -8.39 -1.22
CA ALA A 362 -31.81 -8.45 0.23
C ALA A 362 -33.28 -8.10 0.53
N SER A 363 -34.01 -8.97 1.25
CA SER A 363 -35.45 -8.75 1.48
C SER A 363 -35.73 -7.55 2.37
N CYS A 364 -34.78 -7.20 3.24
CA CYS A 364 -34.88 -6.05 4.13
C CYS A 364 -34.22 -4.80 3.55
N VAL A 365 -34.79 -3.62 3.84
CA VAL A 365 -34.19 -2.32 3.54
C VAL A 365 -32.86 -2.20 4.27
N ASN A 366 -31.83 -1.61 3.65
CA ASN A 366 -30.52 -1.49 4.28
C ASN A 366 -30.61 -0.80 5.67
N GLY A 367 -30.07 -1.45 6.71
CA GLY A 367 -30.16 -1.04 8.11
C GLY A 367 -31.10 -1.90 8.97
N GLN A 368 -32.13 -2.50 8.36
CA GLN A 368 -32.99 -3.48 9.05
C GLN A 368 -32.25 -4.77 9.39
N VAL A 369 -32.76 -5.46 10.41
CA VAL A 369 -32.28 -6.75 10.90
C VAL A 369 -33.43 -7.76 10.82
N TRP A 370 -33.15 -8.95 10.29
CA TRP A 370 -34.14 -10.02 10.23
C TRP A 370 -34.46 -10.57 11.62
N SER A 371 -35.75 -10.69 11.93
CA SER A 371 -36.25 -11.22 13.21
C SER A 371 -36.51 -12.74 13.20
N GLY A 372 -36.35 -13.39 12.05
CA GLY A 372 -36.75 -14.78 11.81
C GLY A 372 -38.00 -14.90 10.92
N SER A 373 -38.89 -13.91 10.95
CA SER A 373 -40.10 -13.85 10.12
C SER A 373 -40.34 -12.52 9.41
N ASP A 374 -39.68 -11.45 9.86
CA ASP A 374 -39.94 -10.07 9.40
C ASP A 374 -38.69 -9.18 9.54
N CYS A 375 -38.61 -8.10 8.77
CA CYS A 375 -37.52 -7.12 8.80
C CYS A 375 -37.79 -6.08 9.89
N THR A 376 -36.89 -5.96 10.87
CA THR A 376 -37.12 -5.20 12.11
C THR A 376 -35.99 -4.22 12.42
N GLY A 377 -36.25 -3.26 13.31
CA GLY A 377 -35.23 -2.36 13.84
C GLY A 377 -34.64 -2.87 15.15
N SER A 378 -33.32 -2.77 15.31
CA SER A 378 -32.63 -3.09 16.55
C SER A 378 -32.97 -2.08 17.67
N GLY A 379 -33.74 -2.50 18.68
CA GLY A 379 -33.65 -1.91 20.03
C GLY A 379 -34.61 -0.77 20.40
N SER A 380 -35.87 -0.81 19.95
CA SER A 380 -36.99 0.10 20.34
C SER A 380 -37.04 1.48 19.67
N SER A 381 -38.02 2.30 20.07
CA SER A 381 -38.84 3.12 19.16
C SER A 381 -38.09 4.18 18.33
N ASN A 382 -37.93 3.89 17.04
CA ASN A 382 -38.27 4.75 15.89
C ASN A 382 -38.19 3.91 14.60
N THR A 383 -39.23 3.93 13.78
CA THR A 383 -39.36 3.39 12.40
C THR A 383 -38.28 2.38 11.95
N TYR A 384 -38.38 1.15 12.46
CA TYR A 384 -37.79 -0.08 11.92
C TYR A 384 -36.30 -0.09 11.49
N GLY A 385 -35.42 0.75 12.04
CA GLY A 385 -33.94 0.62 11.90
C GLY A 385 -33.35 0.77 10.48
N ALA A 386 -34.17 0.93 9.44
CA ALA A 386 -33.71 1.22 8.09
C ALA A 386 -32.93 2.54 8.06
N LEU A 387 -31.79 2.55 7.37
CA LEU A 387 -30.87 3.69 7.36
C LEU A 387 -30.93 4.38 6.01
N THR A 388 -31.23 5.68 6.03
CA THR A 388 -30.98 6.53 4.87
C THR A 388 -29.47 6.71 4.66
N ALA A 389 -29.09 7.02 3.43
CA ALA A 389 -27.70 7.18 2.98
C ALA A 389 -27.62 8.22 1.86
N THR A 390 -26.52 8.97 1.81
CA THR A 390 -26.11 9.63 0.56
C THR A 390 -25.86 8.57 -0.52
N TRP A 391 -25.84 8.97 -1.79
CA TRP A 391 -25.66 8.01 -2.89
C TRP A 391 -24.34 7.21 -2.78
N ALA A 392 -23.25 7.86 -2.39
CA ALA A 392 -21.95 7.20 -2.22
C ALA A 392 -21.96 6.20 -1.03
N GLU A 393 -22.60 6.57 0.09
CA GLU A 393 -22.80 5.65 1.22
C GLU A 393 -23.71 4.48 0.85
N ALA A 394 -24.74 4.67 0.03
CA ALA A 394 -25.62 3.60 -0.43
C ALA A 394 -24.88 2.59 -1.33
N VAL A 395 -24.00 3.09 -2.22
CA VAL A 395 -23.09 2.24 -3.01
C VAL A 395 -22.13 1.46 -2.10
N GLN A 396 -21.55 2.11 -1.08
CA GLN A 396 -20.67 1.45 -0.10
C GLN A 396 -21.41 0.37 0.70
N ARG A 397 -22.54 0.70 1.34
CA ARG A 397 -23.27 -0.20 2.25
C ARG A 397 -23.78 -1.45 1.56
N CYS A 398 -24.12 -1.38 0.28
CA CYS A 398 -24.43 -2.59 -0.49
C CYS A 398 -23.20 -3.41 -0.84
N ARG A 399 -22.02 -2.81 -1.04
CA ARG A 399 -20.78 -3.57 -1.27
C ARG A 399 -20.24 -4.20 0.02
N ASP A 400 -20.50 -3.59 1.18
CA ASP A 400 -20.14 -4.13 2.49
C ASP A 400 -20.80 -5.49 2.76
N TYR A 401 -21.89 -5.81 2.07
CA TYR A 401 -22.53 -7.13 2.14
C TYR A 401 -21.59 -8.24 1.66
N ASN A 402 -20.66 -7.96 0.73
CA ASN A 402 -19.65 -8.94 0.28
C ASN A 402 -18.64 -9.28 1.39
N ASN A 403 -18.43 -8.38 2.35
CA ASN A 403 -17.50 -8.59 3.47
C ASN A 403 -18.16 -9.19 4.71
N ARG A 404 -19.49 -9.39 4.70
CA ARG A 404 -20.23 -10.02 5.81
C ARG A 404 -19.83 -11.49 5.99
N ASN A 405 -20.19 -12.05 7.14
CA ASN A 405 -20.02 -13.47 7.46
C ASN A 405 -18.56 -13.93 7.25
N SER A 406 -17.60 -13.16 7.76
CA SER A 406 -16.16 -13.39 7.62
C SER A 406 -15.68 -13.49 6.16
N GLY A 407 -16.30 -12.72 5.25
CA GLY A 407 -15.97 -12.71 3.82
C GLY A 407 -16.73 -13.76 2.98
N ALA A 408 -17.65 -14.53 3.57
CA ALA A 408 -18.55 -15.40 2.81
C ALA A 408 -19.70 -14.62 2.13
N GLY A 409 -19.87 -13.35 2.47
CA GLY A 409 -20.90 -12.47 1.90
C GLY A 409 -22.30 -12.67 2.51
N TYR A 410 -23.20 -11.72 2.25
CA TYR A 410 -24.59 -11.74 2.74
C TYR A 410 -25.33 -12.92 2.13
N ALA A 411 -25.98 -13.73 2.99
CA ALA A 411 -26.61 -15.00 2.62
C ALA A 411 -25.68 -16.05 1.96
N GLY A 412 -24.36 -15.86 2.04
CA GLY A 412 -23.36 -16.67 1.34
C GLY A 412 -23.18 -16.29 -0.14
N LYS A 413 -23.56 -15.07 -0.53
CA LYS A 413 -23.41 -14.54 -1.89
C LYS A 413 -22.47 -13.33 -1.89
N ASP A 414 -21.68 -13.21 -2.94
CA ASP A 414 -20.89 -12.01 -3.27
C ASP A 414 -21.62 -11.15 -4.33
N GLY A 415 -20.89 -10.30 -5.07
CA GLY A 415 -21.45 -9.46 -6.14
C GLY A 415 -22.40 -8.32 -5.71
N TRP A 416 -22.66 -8.16 -4.40
CA TRP A 416 -23.64 -7.21 -3.88
C TRP A 416 -23.30 -5.76 -4.22
N ARG A 417 -24.32 -5.05 -4.71
CA ARG A 417 -24.27 -3.65 -5.16
C ARG A 417 -25.62 -2.96 -5.03
N LEU A 418 -25.61 -1.65 -5.20
CA LEU A 418 -26.82 -0.85 -5.34
C LEU A 418 -27.47 -1.16 -6.71
N PRO A 419 -28.80 -1.42 -6.78
CA PRO A 419 -29.49 -1.78 -8.01
C PRO A 419 -29.52 -0.63 -9.02
N THR A 420 -29.52 -0.95 -10.31
CA THR A 420 -29.79 0.06 -11.34
C THR A 420 -31.24 0.52 -11.29
N ILE A 421 -31.56 1.64 -11.93
CA ILE A 421 -32.93 2.16 -11.96
C ILE A 421 -33.91 1.14 -12.58
N LYS A 422 -33.48 0.44 -13.62
CA LYS A 422 -34.26 -0.61 -14.31
C LYS A 422 -34.46 -1.85 -13.45
N GLU A 423 -33.46 -2.24 -12.65
CA GLU A 423 -33.61 -3.33 -11.68
C GLU A 423 -34.59 -2.95 -10.58
N LEU A 424 -34.48 -1.74 -10.02
CA LEU A 424 -35.36 -1.29 -8.92
C LEU A 424 -36.81 -1.07 -9.38
N GLN A 425 -37.01 -0.53 -10.58
CA GLN A 425 -38.34 -0.42 -11.21
C GLN A 425 -38.95 -1.80 -11.55
N SER A 426 -38.14 -2.83 -11.77
CA SER A 426 -38.65 -4.18 -12.07
C SER A 426 -39.31 -4.87 -10.87
N LEU A 427 -39.24 -4.29 -9.66
CA LEU A 427 -39.97 -4.76 -8.48
C LEU A 427 -41.39 -4.16 -8.38
N PHE A 428 -41.79 -3.28 -9.30
CA PHE A 428 -43.05 -2.55 -9.22
C PHE A 428 -44.23 -3.33 -9.79
N ASP A 429 -45.16 -3.71 -8.93
CA ASP A 429 -46.46 -4.27 -9.28
C ASP A 429 -47.56 -3.22 -9.07
N TYR A 430 -48.20 -2.79 -10.16
CA TYR A 430 -49.30 -1.83 -10.18
C TYR A 430 -50.68 -2.50 -10.07
N SER A 431 -50.76 -3.85 -10.07
CA SER A 431 -51.98 -4.58 -9.73
C SER A 431 -52.22 -4.69 -8.22
N TYR A 432 -51.17 -4.42 -7.42
CA TYR A 432 -51.24 -4.42 -5.96
C TYR A 432 -51.77 -3.07 -5.43
N PHE A 433 -53.09 -2.99 -5.25
CA PHE A 433 -53.79 -1.76 -4.83
C PHE A 433 -53.87 -1.54 -3.30
N ALA A 434 -52.83 -1.90 -2.54
CA ALA A 434 -52.74 -1.49 -1.13
C ALA A 434 -52.04 -0.13 -1.04
N ASP A 435 -52.83 0.93 -0.84
CA ASP A 435 -52.38 2.30 -0.52
C ASP A 435 -51.34 2.90 -1.50
N ASP A 436 -51.46 2.59 -2.81
CA ASP A 436 -50.58 2.97 -3.93
C ASP A 436 -49.08 2.59 -3.79
N TYR A 437 -48.73 1.65 -2.92
CA TYR A 437 -47.36 1.12 -2.84
C TYR A 437 -47.12 0.02 -3.87
N LEU A 438 -45.96 0.04 -4.53
CA LEU A 438 -45.69 -0.86 -5.66
C LEU A 438 -44.78 -2.05 -5.35
N ILE A 439 -44.20 -2.14 -4.15
CA ILE A 439 -43.35 -3.27 -3.76
C ILE A 439 -44.15 -4.17 -2.81
N HIS A 440 -44.38 -5.42 -3.21
CA HIS A 440 -45.26 -6.33 -2.49
C HIS A 440 -44.65 -6.79 -1.14
N PRO A 441 -45.29 -6.48 0.02
CA PRO A 441 -44.66 -6.61 1.33
C PRO A 441 -44.41 -8.05 1.79
N THR A 442 -45.12 -9.04 1.23
CA THR A 442 -44.82 -10.46 1.50
C THR A 442 -43.40 -10.85 1.11
N PHE A 443 -42.84 -10.21 0.07
CA PHE A 443 -41.49 -10.48 -0.44
C PHE A 443 -40.44 -9.48 0.07
N PHE A 444 -40.87 -8.29 0.47
CA PHE A 444 -40.03 -7.24 1.05
C PHE A 444 -40.67 -6.71 2.34
N PRO A 445 -40.57 -7.47 3.45
CA PRO A 445 -41.29 -7.17 4.68
C PRO A 445 -40.85 -5.85 5.32
N ASN A 446 -41.80 -5.12 5.92
CA ASN A 446 -41.60 -3.79 6.50
C ASN A 446 -40.76 -2.84 5.61
N THR A 447 -41.01 -2.87 4.30
CA THR A 447 -40.59 -1.80 3.39
C THR A 447 -41.00 -0.46 4.00
N ILE A 448 -40.11 0.54 4.01
CA ILE A 448 -40.46 1.84 4.64
C ILE A 448 -41.45 2.58 3.75
N GLU A 449 -42.70 2.64 4.21
CA GLU A 449 -43.82 3.37 3.62
C GLU A 449 -43.80 4.88 3.94
N GLY A 450 -44.76 5.64 3.41
CA GLY A 450 -44.92 7.07 3.68
C GLY A 450 -44.31 8.00 2.62
N ASN A 451 -44.60 7.74 1.33
CA ASN A 451 -44.11 8.56 0.19
C ASN A 451 -42.57 8.67 0.12
N THR A 452 -41.88 7.60 0.54
CA THR A 452 -40.42 7.51 0.68
C THR A 452 -39.70 7.25 -0.62
N ASN A 453 -38.40 7.54 -0.64
CA ASN A 453 -37.58 7.44 -1.84
C ASN A 453 -36.43 6.46 -1.65
N TYR A 454 -36.13 5.71 -2.72
CA TYR A 454 -35.10 4.68 -2.75
C TYR A 454 -34.07 5.00 -3.84
N TRP A 455 -32.79 4.93 -3.47
CA TRP A 455 -31.67 5.17 -4.39
C TRP A 455 -31.52 4.04 -5.42
N SER A 456 -31.14 4.42 -6.63
CA SER A 456 -30.53 3.52 -7.62
C SER A 456 -29.07 3.92 -7.87
N SER A 457 -28.29 2.98 -8.40
CA SER A 457 -26.92 3.21 -8.84
C SER A 457 -26.82 4.00 -10.15
N THR A 458 -27.90 4.10 -10.92
CA THR A 458 -27.89 4.79 -12.22
C THR A 458 -27.69 6.30 -12.05
N ILE A 459 -26.60 6.81 -12.62
CA ILE A 459 -26.25 8.23 -12.60
C ILE A 459 -26.93 8.94 -13.78
N ARG A 460 -27.26 10.23 -13.60
CA ARG A 460 -27.77 11.05 -14.70
C ARG A 460 -26.70 11.21 -15.78
N ALA A 461 -27.00 10.78 -17.00
CA ALA A 461 -26.03 10.75 -18.11
C ALA A 461 -25.44 12.14 -18.45
N SER A 462 -26.24 13.21 -18.33
CA SER A 462 -25.84 14.61 -18.61
C SER A 462 -24.57 15.04 -17.88
N SER A 463 -23.55 15.46 -18.64
CA SER A 463 -22.26 15.97 -18.13
C SER A 463 -22.41 17.14 -17.15
N ALA A 464 -23.43 17.98 -17.32
CA ALA A 464 -23.74 19.12 -16.45
C ALA A 464 -24.50 18.74 -15.16
N ASN A 465 -24.87 17.47 -14.96
CA ASN A 465 -25.63 16.99 -13.80
C ASN A 465 -25.10 15.66 -13.25
N LYS A 466 -23.79 15.38 -13.38
CA LYS A 466 -23.17 14.13 -12.87
C LYS A 466 -23.17 14.04 -11.34
N ASN A 467 -23.37 15.15 -10.64
CA ASN A 467 -23.70 15.21 -9.21
C ASN A 467 -25.09 14.65 -8.86
N LYS A 468 -25.89 14.20 -9.84
CA LYS A 468 -27.24 13.65 -9.61
C LYS A 468 -27.34 12.18 -10.01
N ALA A 469 -28.04 11.41 -9.19
CA ALA A 469 -28.40 10.02 -9.44
C ALA A 469 -29.92 9.85 -9.48
N PHE A 470 -30.39 8.74 -10.04
CA PHE A 470 -31.82 8.42 -10.09
C PHE A 470 -32.31 7.77 -8.80
N LYS A 471 -33.54 8.15 -8.42
CA LYS A 471 -34.33 7.58 -7.33
C LYS A 471 -35.69 7.16 -7.86
N VAL A 472 -36.31 6.21 -7.19
CA VAL A 472 -37.76 5.96 -7.31
C VAL A 472 -38.45 6.39 -6.03
N ASN A 473 -39.70 6.84 -6.15
CA ASN A 473 -40.65 6.80 -5.06
C ASN A 473 -41.46 5.51 -5.20
N ILE A 474 -41.57 4.73 -4.13
CA ILE A 474 -42.33 3.46 -4.14
C ILE A 474 -43.84 3.66 -3.99
N TYR A 475 -44.25 4.85 -3.55
CA TYR A 475 -45.62 5.34 -3.62
C TYR A 475 -45.87 5.93 -5.01
N ALA A 476 -46.81 5.36 -5.75
CA ALA A 476 -47.17 5.73 -7.13
C ALA A 476 -46.01 5.71 -8.17
N GLY A 477 -44.87 5.07 -7.86
CA GLY A 477 -43.81 4.72 -8.83
C GLY A 477 -42.99 5.87 -9.42
N LYS A 478 -43.05 7.07 -8.83
CA LYS A 478 -42.49 8.28 -9.44
C LYS A 478 -40.95 8.23 -9.54
N THR A 479 -40.43 8.11 -10.75
CA THR A 479 -38.99 8.10 -11.03
C THR A 479 -38.45 9.52 -11.24
N GLN A 480 -37.36 9.89 -10.54
CA GLN A 480 -36.75 11.23 -10.61
C GLN A 480 -35.24 11.16 -10.44
N ASN A 481 -34.54 12.28 -10.64
CA ASN A 481 -33.14 12.44 -10.22
C ASN A 481 -33.01 13.53 -9.17
N VAL A 482 -32.04 13.37 -8.25
CA VAL A 482 -31.74 14.32 -7.17
C VAL A 482 -30.23 14.35 -6.92
N ASP A 483 -29.74 15.35 -6.19
CA ASP A 483 -28.33 15.47 -5.83
C ASP A 483 -27.86 14.29 -4.95
N LYS A 484 -26.69 13.73 -5.27
CA LYS A 484 -26.07 12.59 -4.59
C LYS A 484 -25.85 12.80 -3.08
N SER A 485 -25.80 14.05 -2.62
CA SER A 485 -25.75 14.42 -1.19
C SER A 485 -27.07 14.19 -0.41
N SER A 486 -28.16 13.84 -1.08
CA SER A 486 -29.45 13.59 -0.43
C SER A 486 -29.48 12.23 0.28
N ALA A 487 -29.99 12.19 1.52
CA ALA A 487 -30.14 10.94 2.26
C ALA A 487 -31.43 10.20 1.87
N MET A 488 -31.33 8.97 1.36
CA MET A 488 -32.48 8.13 0.95
C MET A 488 -32.30 6.66 1.34
N TYR A 489 -33.39 5.90 1.39
CA TYR A 489 -33.35 4.45 1.61
C TYR A 489 -32.77 3.73 0.39
N HIS A 490 -32.44 2.45 0.53
CA HIS A 490 -31.96 1.63 -0.57
C HIS A 490 -32.12 0.15 -0.26
N TYR A 491 -32.35 -0.62 -1.33
CA TYR A 491 -32.15 -2.05 -1.37
C TYR A 491 -30.78 -2.37 -1.97
N CYS A 492 -30.32 -3.59 -1.73
CA CYS A 492 -29.11 -4.13 -2.33
C CYS A 492 -29.47 -5.36 -3.17
N VAL A 493 -28.75 -5.54 -4.27
CA VAL A 493 -28.99 -6.62 -5.25
C VAL A 493 -27.66 -7.28 -5.63
N THR A 494 -27.72 -8.56 -5.97
CA THR A 494 -26.64 -9.32 -6.59
C THR A 494 -27.20 -10.24 -7.68
N SER A 495 -26.32 -10.93 -8.41
CA SER A 495 -26.70 -12.04 -9.29
C SER A 495 -27.36 -13.19 -8.50
N GLU A 496 -27.90 -14.17 -9.23
CA GLU A 496 -28.24 -15.45 -8.62
C GLU A 496 -26.99 -16.15 -8.06
#